data_AF-A0A1F6X5V7-F1
#
_entry.id   AF-A0A1F6X5V7-F1
#
_cell.length_a   1.000
_cell.length_b   1.000
_cell.length_c   1.000
_cell.angle_alpha   90.00
_cell.angle_beta   90.00
_cell.angle_gamma   90.00
#
_symmetry.space_group_name_H-M   'P 1'
#
loop_
_entity.id
_entity.type
_entity.pdbx_description
1 polymer ?
#
loop_
_entity_poly.entity_id
_entity_poly.type
_entity_poly.pdbx_seq_one_letter_code
_entity_poly.pdbx_strand_id
1 'polypeptide(L)'
;MDSEELDKLIKKDKYQVFIFTSLCSFPVTFARHAWFVVNNKGVISRWEIIYRRNLSKESWGHLYKNLLPFSKGMEWFHSSSGRRWNGRLLEVIEGDESSIARKMAEFIENSKETYPYNYKYHLVIGPNSNAYARWVLNHFPELKIKLPWNCFGKNYKKKSI
;
A
#
# COMPACT_ATOMS: atom_id res chain seq x y z
N MET A 1 -2.58 14.42 3.08
CA MET A 1 -1.31 14.41 3.76
C MET A 1 -0.21 14.68 2.76
N ASP A 2 0.58 15.71 2.97
CA ASP A 2 1.79 15.95 2.19
C ASP A 2 3.01 15.22 2.80
N SER A 3 4.20 15.45 2.24
CA SER A 3 5.43 14.79 2.71
C SER A 3 5.92 15.35 4.04
N GLU A 4 5.79 16.65 4.28
CA GLU A 4 6.25 17.29 5.52
C GLU A 4 5.42 16.81 6.72
N GLU A 5 4.12 16.60 6.53
CA GLU A 5 3.25 15.99 7.54
C GLU A 5 3.66 14.54 7.84
N LEU A 6 4.09 13.76 6.84
CA LEU A 6 4.59 12.41 7.06
C LEU A 6 5.90 12.41 7.85
N ASP A 7 6.83 13.29 7.49
CA ASP A 7 8.13 13.40 8.16
C ASP A 7 7.99 13.72 9.65
N LYS A 8 6.97 14.51 10.03
CA LYS A 8 6.64 14.79 11.43
C LYS A 8 6.11 13.57 12.21
N LEU A 9 5.53 12.59 11.53
CA LEU A 9 4.97 11.38 12.15
C LEU A 9 6.00 10.24 12.28
N ILE A 10 7.10 10.32 11.53
CA ILE A 10 8.13 9.29 11.51
C ILE A 10 8.94 9.32 12.81
N LYS A 11 8.94 8.18 13.50
CA LYS A 11 9.72 7.94 14.72
C LYS A 11 10.90 7.02 14.39
N LYS A 12 12.12 7.54 14.48
CA LYS A 12 13.34 6.83 14.07
C LYS A 12 13.75 5.71 15.03
N ASP A 13 13.17 5.67 16.22
CA ASP A 13 13.39 4.67 17.27
C ASP A 13 12.36 3.53 17.23
N LYS A 14 11.29 3.68 16.44
CA LYS A 14 10.17 2.72 16.40
C LYS A 14 10.02 2.03 15.05
N TYR A 15 9.31 0.90 15.09
CA TYR A 15 8.67 0.34 13.90
C TYR A 15 7.33 1.03 13.68
N GLN A 16 7.07 1.46 12.46
CA GLN A 16 5.75 1.98 12.08
C GLN A 16 5.30 1.42 10.73
N VAL A 17 4.01 1.17 10.60
CA VAL A 17 3.36 0.88 9.33
C VAL A 17 2.23 1.88 9.14
N PHE A 18 2.36 2.71 8.12
CA PHE A 18 1.35 3.67 7.71
C PHE A 18 0.51 3.06 6.60
N ILE A 19 -0.80 3.13 6.73
CA ILE A 19 -1.74 2.70 5.70
C ILE A 19 -2.30 3.94 5.04
N PHE A 20 -2.10 4.05 3.73
CA PHE A 20 -2.61 5.19 2.97
C PHE A 20 -3.64 4.75 1.95
N THR A 21 -4.50 5.72 1.61
CA THR A 21 -5.37 5.61 0.45
C THR A 21 -5.41 6.91 -0.34
N SER A 22 -5.62 6.84 -1.64
CA SER A 22 -5.88 8.00 -2.50
C SER A 22 -6.96 7.66 -3.52
N LEU A 23 -7.50 8.67 -4.21
CA LEU A 23 -8.36 8.40 -5.36
C LEU A 23 -7.52 7.78 -6.48
N CYS A 24 -8.15 6.90 -7.26
CA CYS A 24 -7.58 6.43 -8.51
C CYS A 24 -7.59 7.54 -9.57
N SER A 25 -6.83 7.33 -10.65
CA SER A 25 -6.83 8.20 -11.82
C SER A 25 -8.19 8.20 -12.53
N PHE A 26 -8.50 9.28 -13.24
CA PHE A 26 -9.63 9.32 -14.18
C PHE A 26 -9.51 8.19 -15.21
N PRO A 27 -10.60 7.48 -15.57
CA PRO A 27 -12.02 7.76 -15.27
C PRO A 27 -12.58 7.12 -13.99
N VAL A 28 -11.76 6.44 -13.18
CA VAL A 28 -12.21 5.69 -11.99
C VAL A 28 -11.97 6.45 -10.69
N THR A 29 -12.11 7.78 -10.69
CA THR A 29 -11.86 8.65 -9.52
C THR A 29 -12.79 8.39 -8.33
N PHE A 30 -13.87 7.64 -8.50
CA PHE A 30 -14.73 7.17 -7.40
C PHE A 30 -14.10 5.99 -6.61
N ALA A 31 -13.13 5.29 -7.20
CA ALA A 31 -12.38 4.21 -6.58
C ALA A 31 -11.17 4.73 -5.81
N ARG A 32 -10.75 3.98 -4.78
CA ARG A 32 -9.52 4.27 -4.02
C ARG A 32 -8.43 3.24 -4.28
N HIS A 33 -7.19 3.72 -4.25
CA HIS A 33 -5.97 2.93 -4.28
C HIS A 33 -5.32 2.95 -2.89
N ALA A 34 -5.03 1.78 -2.33
CA ALA A 34 -4.37 1.62 -1.04
C ALA A 34 -2.90 1.21 -1.18
N TRP A 35 -2.04 1.70 -0.29
CA TRP A 35 -0.63 1.29 -0.20
C TRP A 35 -0.13 1.36 1.25
N PHE A 36 1.06 0.81 1.48
CA PHE A 36 1.74 0.87 2.78
C PHE A 36 3.00 1.70 2.69
N VAL A 37 3.33 2.38 3.79
CA VAL A 37 4.66 2.91 4.06
C VAL A 37 5.15 2.25 5.33
N VAL A 38 6.28 1.57 5.25
CA VAL A 38 6.97 0.93 6.36
C VAL A 38 8.09 1.85 6.82
N ASN A 39 8.16 2.12 8.11
CA ASN A 39 9.29 2.72 8.77
C ASN A 39 9.92 1.68 9.70
N ASN A 40 11.13 1.25 9.35
CA ASN A 40 11.96 0.37 10.17
C ASN A 40 13.05 1.23 10.82
N LYS A 41 12.74 1.82 11.97
CA LYS A 41 13.67 2.64 12.76
C LYS A 41 14.41 3.71 11.96
N GLY A 42 13.65 4.48 11.19
CA GLY A 42 14.14 5.55 10.32
C GLY A 42 14.43 5.12 8.88
N VAL A 43 14.45 3.81 8.58
CA VAL A 43 14.54 3.30 7.20
C VAL A 43 13.13 3.19 6.63
N ILE A 44 12.79 4.09 5.72
CA ILE A 44 11.43 4.19 5.16
C ILE A 44 11.37 3.49 3.81
N SER A 45 10.31 2.72 3.60
CA SER A 45 9.99 2.12 2.31
C SER A 45 8.49 2.16 2.03
N ARG A 46 8.13 2.40 0.76
CA ARG A 46 6.75 2.31 0.27
C ARG A 46 6.55 1.00 -0.46
N TRP A 47 5.43 0.34 -0.19
CA TRP A 47 5.03 -0.91 -0.82
C TRP A 47 3.65 -0.79 -1.43
N GLU A 48 3.55 -1.07 -2.73
CA GLU A 48 2.30 -0.93 -3.48
C GLU A 48 2.20 -1.91 -4.65
N ILE A 49 0.95 -2.19 -5.06
CA ILE A 49 0.64 -2.92 -6.29
C ILE A 49 0.09 -1.93 -7.32
N ILE A 50 0.74 -1.79 -8.47
CA ILE A 50 0.21 -1.00 -9.60
C ILE A 50 -0.07 -1.90 -10.80
N TYR A 51 -0.83 -1.41 -11.77
CA TYR A 51 -1.29 -2.23 -12.91
C TYR A 51 -0.19 -2.58 -13.93
N ARG A 52 0.88 -1.78 -13.98
CA ARG A 52 2.03 -2.01 -14.88
C ARG A 52 3.03 -2.93 -14.18
N ARG A 53 3.75 -3.72 -14.97
CA ARG A 53 4.79 -4.63 -14.46
C ARG A 53 6.19 -4.08 -14.71
N ASN A 54 7.11 -4.44 -13.81
CA ASN A 54 8.56 -4.30 -14.00
C ASN A 54 9.04 -2.89 -14.39
N LEU A 55 8.42 -1.83 -13.83
CA LEU A 55 8.82 -0.44 -14.09
C LEU A 55 10.11 -0.02 -13.35
N SER A 56 10.58 -0.79 -12.37
CA SER A 56 11.79 -0.49 -11.60
C SER A 56 12.56 -1.76 -11.27
N LYS A 57 13.84 -1.62 -10.88
CA LYS A 57 14.67 -2.74 -10.41
C LYS A 57 14.13 -3.38 -9.12
N GLU A 58 13.54 -2.58 -8.24
CA GLU A 58 12.87 -3.06 -7.02
C GLU A 58 11.37 -3.34 -7.28
N SER A 59 11.10 -4.27 -8.20
CA SER A 59 9.74 -4.72 -8.50
C SER A 59 9.65 -6.23 -8.71
N TRP A 60 8.49 -6.79 -8.37
CA TRP A 60 8.19 -8.22 -8.47
C TRP A 60 6.83 -8.36 -9.14
N GLY A 61 6.83 -8.35 -10.47
CA GLY A 61 5.62 -8.27 -11.27
C GLY A 61 4.94 -6.91 -11.09
N HIS A 62 3.80 -6.88 -10.42
CA HIS A 62 2.99 -5.69 -10.11
C HIS A 62 3.32 -5.06 -8.76
N LEU A 63 4.11 -5.74 -7.92
CA LEU A 63 4.53 -5.23 -6.61
C LEU A 63 5.77 -4.37 -6.75
N TYR A 64 5.77 -3.23 -6.07
CA TYR A 64 6.87 -2.28 -6.10
C TYR A 64 7.28 -1.88 -4.70
N LYS A 65 8.58 -1.71 -4.55
CA LYS A 65 9.18 -0.95 -3.45
C LYS A 65 9.63 0.40 -3.99
N ASN A 66 9.23 1.48 -3.32
CA ASN A 66 9.69 2.85 -3.56
C ASN A 66 9.48 3.38 -5.01
N LEU A 67 8.47 2.90 -5.74
CA LEU A 67 8.18 3.41 -7.08
C LEU A 67 7.70 4.87 -7.06
N LEU A 68 6.83 5.22 -6.10
CA LEU A 68 6.23 6.54 -5.96
C LEU A 68 6.65 7.21 -4.64
N PRO A 69 6.55 8.56 -4.53
CA PRO A 69 6.80 9.25 -3.27
C PRO A 69 5.86 8.77 -2.16
N PHE A 70 6.34 8.69 -0.92
CA PHE A 70 5.66 8.00 0.19
C PHE A 70 4.23 8.46 0.46
N SER A 71 3.99 9.77 0.44
CA SER A 71 2.69 10.39 0.72
C SER A 71 1.83 10.65 -0.54
N LYS A 72 2.34 10.39 -1.75
CA LYS A 72 1.65 10.75 -3.00
C LYS A 72 0.88 9.57 -3.58
N GLY A 73 -0.36 9.82 -3.96
CA GLY A 73 -1.25 8.83 -4.56
C GLY A 73 -1.05 8.64 -6.06
N MET A 74 -2.12 8.15 -6.70
CA MET A 74 -2.18 8.03 -8.15
C MET A 74 -2.19 9.40 -8.83
N GLU A 75 -1.81 9.43 -10.10
CA GLU A 75 -1.95 10.62 -10.95
C GLU A 75 -3.41 10.97 -11.18
N TRP A 76 -3.72 12.23 -11.42
CA TRP A 76 -5.09 12.66 -11.75
C TRP A 76 -5.56 12.07 -13.09
N PHE A 77 -4.69 12.15 -14.10
CA PHE A 77 -4.90 11.57 -15.42
C PHE A 77 -3.62 10.83 -15.82
N HIS A 78 -3.75 9.73 -16.55
CA HIS A 78 -2.58 8.98 -17.06
C HIS A 78 -1.71 9.80 -18.03
N SER A 79 -2.22 10.92 -18.55
CA SER A 79 -1.50 11.87 -19.40
C SER A 79 -1.22 13.22 -18.72
N SER A 80 -1.48 13.39 -17.42
CA SER A 80 -1.21 14.66 -16.76
C SER A 80 0.30 14.90 -16.58
N SER A 81 0.67 16.18 -16.44
CA SER A 81 2.02 16.68 -16.17
C SER A 81 2.58 16.32 -14.78
N GLY A 82 2.33 15.09 -14.31
CA GLY A 82 2.81 14.58 -13.03
C GLY A 82 1.96 14.98 -11.80
N ARG A 83 0.81 15.65 -11.99
CA ARG A 83 -0.09 15.98 -10.87
C ARG A 83 -0.70 14.72 -10.26
N ARG A 84 -0.49 14.55 -8.96
CA ARG A 84 -0.91 13.40 -8.15
C ARG A 84 -1.82 13.82 -7.01
N TRP A 85 -2.72 12.91 -6.63
CA TRP A 85 -3.47 13.05 -5.39
C TRP A 85 -2.53 13.03 -4.19
N ASN A 86 -2.84 13.78 -3.14
CA ASN A 86 -2.23 13.56 -1.84
C ASN A 86 -2.83 12.30 -1.20
N GLY A 87 -2.00 11.53 -0.52
CA GLY A 87 -2.44 10.39 0.27
C GLY A 87 -3.26 10.84 1.47
N ARG A 88 -4.31 10.09 1.76
CA ARG A 88 -5.05 10.16 3.00
C ARG A 88 -4.55 9.04 3.90
N LEU A 89 -3.96 9.40 5.02
CA LEU A 89 -3.59 8.46 6.07
C LEU A 89 -4.87 7.83 6.62
N LEU A 90 -4.92 6.50 6.60
CA LEU A 90 -6.03 5.71 7.13
C LEU A 90 -5.73 5.28 8.56
N GLU A 91 -4.53 4.76 8.81
CA GLU A 91 -4.12 4.24 10.12
C GLU A 91 -2.59 4.27 10.25
N VAL A 92 -2.10 4.36 11.50
CA VAL A 92 -0.70 4.18 11.86
C VAL A 92 -0.58 3.11 12.93
N ILE A 93 0.16 2.05 12.63
CA ILE A 93 0.52 1.03 13.60
C ILE A 93 1.96 1.33 14.04
N GLU A 94 2.21 1.46 15.33
CA GLU A 94 3.57 1.69 15.85
C GLU A 94 3.89 0.80 17.05
N GLY A 95 5.19 0.54 17.25
CA GLY A 95 5.69 -0.11 18.45
C GLY A 95 7.17 -0.50 18.36
N ASP A 96 7.62 -1.16 19.42
CA ASP A 96 9.03 -1.56 19.60
C ASP A 96 9.28 -2.99 19.07
N GLU A 97 10.34 -3.65 19.53
CA GLU A 97 10.83 -4.93 19.00
C GLU A 97 9.85 -6.11 19.08
N SER A 98 8.95 -6.15 20.06
CA SER A 98 7.95 -7.22 20.17
C SER A 98 6.59 -6.85 19.54
N SER A 99 6.51 -5.68 18.90
CA SER A 99 5.24 -5.11 18.45
C SER A 99 4.65 -5.79 17.22
N ILE A 100 3.34 -5.60 17.05
CA ILE A 100 2.63 -5.95 15.81
C ILE A 100 3.16 -5.10 14.63
N ALA A 101 3.61 -3.86 14.88
CA ALA A 101 4.18 -2.99 13.84
C ALA A 101 5.41 -3.63 13.18
N ARG A 102 6.34 -4.18 13.97
CA ARG A 102 7.51 -4.89 13.41
C ARG A 102 7.10 -6.12 12.60
N LYS A 103 6.23 -6.96 13.14
CA LYS A 103 5.73 -8.16 12.43
C LYS A 103 5.05 -7.81 11.12
N MET A 104 4.27 -6.73 11.11
CA MET A 104 3.60 -6.24 9.91
C MET A 104 4.58 -5.65 8.89
N ALA A 105 5.59 -4.92 9.34
CA ALA A 105 6.68 -4.43 8.48
C ALA A 105 7.40 -5.59 7.79
N GLU A 106 7.87 -6.59 8.54
CA GLU A 106 8.54 -7.77 8.01
C GLU A 106 7.66 -8.55 7.02
N PHE A 107 6.37 -8.70 7.34
CA PHE A 107 5.41 -9.36 6.46
C PHE A 107 5.26 -8.62 5.12
N ILE A 108 5.17 -7.29 5.16
CA ILE A 108 5.09 -6.44 3.96
C ILE A 108 6.38 -6.56 3.15
N GLU A 109 7.54 -6.48 3.79
CA GLU A 109 8.84 -6.58 3.10
C GLU A 109 9.06 -7.94 2.43
N ASN A 110 8.55 -9.01 3.05
CA ASN A 110 8.57 -10.37 2.51
C ASN A 110 7.49 -10.64 1.46
N SER A 111 6.61 -9.67 1.18
CA SER A 111 5.53 -9.85 0.19
C SER A 111 6.01 -10.02 -1.25
N LYS A 112 7.25 -9.62 -1.55
CA LYS A 112 7.94 -9.92 -2.82
C LYS A 112 8.00 -11.42 -3.17
N GLU A 113 8.10 -12.26 -2.13
CA GLU A 113 8.18 -13.72 -2.27
C GLU A 113 6.85 -14.40 -1.92
N THR A 114 6.08 -13.81 -1.00
CA THR A 114 4.93 -14.48 -0.39
C THR A 114 3.57 -14.01 -0.93
N TYR A 115 3.47 -12.85 -1.58
CA TYR A 115 2.18 -12.39 -2.12
C TYR A 115 1.78 -13.20 -3.36
N PRO A 116 0.66 -13.97 -3.32
CA PRO A 116 0.32 -14.92 -4.38
C PRO A 116 -0.07 -14.28 -5.71
N TYR A 117 -0.27 -12.96 -5.75
CA TYR A 117 -0.74 -12.25 -6.93
C TYR A 117 0.24 -11.21 -7.46
N ASN A 118 1.53 -11.30 -7.10
CA ASN A 118 2.58 -10.44 -7.66
C ASN A 118 2.53 -10.39 -9.19
N TYR A 119 2.16 -11.47 -9.88
CA TYR A 119 2.10 -11.54 -11.35
C TYR A 119 0.67 -11.58 -11.93
N LYS A 120 -0.36 -11.20 -11.16
CA LYS A 120 -1.75 -11.15 -11.62
C LYS A 120 -2.40 -9.82 -11.21
N TYR A 121 -3.11 -9.17 -12.14
CA TYR A 121 -3.79 -7.91 -11.86
C TYR A 121 -5.12 -7.82 -12.60
N HIS A 122 -6.18 -7.41 -11.89
CA HIS A 122 -7.45 -6.98 -12.49
C HIS A 122 -7.96 -5.72 -11.81
N LEU A 123 -8.23 -4.69 -12.61
CA LEU A 123 -8.50 -3.32 -12.13
C LEU A 123 -9.64 -3.24 -11.12
N VAL A 124 -10.80 -3.85 -11.42
CA VAL A 124 -12.04 -3.65 -10.64
C VAL A 124 -12.27 -4.77 -9.62
N ILE A 125 -12.27 -6.03 -10.06
CA ILE A 125 -12.60 -7.19 -9.20
C ILE A 125 -11.41 -7.64 -8.35
N GLY A 126 -10.19 -7.31 -8.77
CA GLY A 126 -8.95 -7.79 -8.16
C GLY A 126 -8.46 -9.11 -8.77
N PRO A 127 -7.20 -9.50 -8.46
CA PRO A 127 -6.36 -8.89 -7.45
C PRO A 127 -5.78 -7.55 -7.94
N ASN A 128 -5.71 -6.57 -7.04
CA ASN A 128 -5.20 -5.22 -7.28
C ASN A 128 -4.62 -4.67 -5.96
N SER A 129 -4.30 -3.37 -5.88
CA SER A 129 -3.78 -2.77 -4.64
C SER A 129 -4.65 -2.95 -3.41
N ASN A 130 -5.98 -2.92 -3.58
CA ASN A 130 -6.90 -3.14 -2.46
C ASN A 130 -6.96 -4.61 -2.04
N ALA A 131 -6.80 -5.55 -2.97
CA ALA A 131 -6.66 -6.97 -2.65
C ALA A 131 -5.36 -7.24 -1.88
N TYR A 132 -4.26 -6.58 -2.25
CA TYR A 132 -2.99 -6.64 -1.52
C TYR A 132 -3.12 -6.05 -0.12
N ALA A 133 -3.67 -4.84 0.01
CA ALA A 133 -3.92 -4.22 1.30
C ALA A 133 -4.82 -5.09 2.19
N ARG A 134 -5.87 -5.70 1.64
CA ARG A 134 -6.70 -6.65 2.40
C ARG A 134 -5.92 -7.90 2.79
N TRP A 135 -5.11 -8.46 1.89
CA TRP A 135 -4.31 -9.65 2.17
C TRP A 135 -3.35 -9.42 3.33
N VAL A 136 -2.65 -8.28 3.36
CA VAL A 136 -1.82 -7.88 4.51
C VAL A 136 -2.67 -7.76 5.78
N LEU A 137 -3.77 -7.00 5.75
CA LEU A 137 -4.63 -6.81 6.93
C LEU A 137 -5.25 -8.11 7.47
N ASN A 138 -5.49 -9.11 6.62
CA ASN A 138 -6.02 -10.40 7.05
C ASN A 138 -5.00 -11.21 7.87
N HIS A 139 -3.69 -10.92 7.79
CA HIS A 139 -2.66 -11.56 8.62
C HIS A 139 -2.54 -10.91 10.01
N PHE A 140 -3.19 -9.75 10.22
CA PHE A 140 -3.19 -9.02 11.48
C PHE A 140 -4.64 -8.66 11.90
N PRO A 141 -5.53 -9.66 12.04
CA PRO A 141 -6.95 -9.43 12.33
C PRO A 141 -7.21 -8.69 13.66
N GLU A 142 -6.28 -8.78 14.61
CA GLU A 142 -6.33 -8.12 15.92
C GLU A 142 -6.35 -6.59 15.82
N LEU A 143 -5.82 -6.02 14.74
CA LEU A 143 -5.83 -4.58 14.49
C LEU A 143 -7.23 -4.06 14.10
N LYS A 144 -8.14 -4.93 13.66
CA LYS A 144 -9.53 -4.61 13.26
C LYS A 144 -9.66 -3.49 12.21
N ILE A 145 -8.61 -3.22 11.45
CA ILE A 145 -8.56 -2.17 10.42
C ILE A 145 -9.45 -2.55 9.24
N LYS A 146 -10.30 -1.61 8.81
CA LYS A 146 -11.20 -1.79 7.67
C LYS A 146 -10.84 -0.82 6.55
N LEU A 147 -10.61 -1.36 5.35
CA LEU A 147 -10.47 -0.53 4.15
C LEU A 147 -11.82 0.13 3.79
N PRO A 148 -11.81 1.40 3.30
CA PRO A 148 -13.01 2.10 2.84
C PRO A 148 -13.87 1.30 1.87
N TRP A 149 -15.18 1.57 1.82
CA TRP A 149 -16.13 0.84 0.97
C TRP A 149 -15.75 0.89 -0.52
N ASN A 150 -15.20 2.02 -0.98
CA ASN A 150 -14.77 2.26 -2.37
C ASN A 150 -13.33 1.81 -2.70
N CYS A 151 -12.70 1.02 -1.82
CA CYS A 151 -11.52 0.22 -2.16
C CYS A 151 -11.94 -1.04 -2.94
N PHE A 152 -12.37 -0.87 -4.20
CA PHE A 152 -12.81 -1.98 -5.05
C PHE A 152 -11.72 -3.03 -5.25
N GLY A 153 -12.09 -4.31 -5.21
CA GLY A 153 -11.16 -5.44 -5.21
C GLY A 153 -10.68 -5.88 -3.83
N LYS A 154 -10.98 -5.14 -2.75
CA LYS A 154 -10.62 -5.54 -1.37
C LYS A 154 -11.21 -6.89 -0.94
N ASN A 155 -12.32 -7.32 -1.54
CA ASN A 155 -12.96 -8.60 -1.22
C ASN A 155 -12.54 -9.74 -2.18
N TYR A 156 -11.46 -9.56 -2.93
CA TYR A 156 -10.95 -10.60 -3.82
C TYR A 156 -10.59 -11.84 -3.01
N LYS A 157 -11.36 -12.92 -3.22
CA LYS A 157 -11.08 -14.24 -2.67
C LYS A 157 -10.34 -15.05 -3.73
N LYS A 158 -9.33 -15.81 -3.32
CA LYS A 158 -8.80 -16.90 -4.16
C LYS A 158 -10.01 -17.78 -4.50
N LYS A 159 -10.35 -17.95 -5.77
CA LYS A 159 -11.17 -19.10 -6.15
C LYS A 159 -10.32 -20.32 -5.82
N SER A 160 -10.75 -21.13 -4.86
CA SER A 160 -10.26 -22.49 -4.72
C SER A 160 -10.44 -23.14 -6.10
N ILE A 161 -9.33 -23.56 -6.70
CA ILE A 161 -9.35 -24.47 -7.85
C ILE A 161 -9.38 -25.86 -7.26
#